data_AF-A0A9D1RVS8-F1
#
_entry.id   AF-A0A9D1RVS8-F1
#
_cell.length_a   1.000
_cell.length_b   1.000
_cell.length_c   1.000
_cell.angle_alpha   90.00
_cell.angle_beta   90.00
_cell.angle_gamma   90.00
#
_symmetry.space_group_name_H-M   'P 1'
#
loop_
_entity.id
_entity.type
_entity.pdbx_description
1 polymer ?
#
loop_
_entity_poly.entity_id
_entity_poly.type
_entity_poly.pdbx_seq_one_letter_code
_entity_poly.pdbx_strand_id
1 'polypeptide(L)'
;MEKIVNFFRGSVRMEITAPFPERVLNLCAQKGVLFWGVEWLEGEALRLSVPRHQRRTLKALVRDAGGTATELDRRGLPDFLLHFRRRYALWLGLTASVLAVTVLSQFILVVDVSGNQRIPTAEIRSTLARYGVGVGAFGLTLDTAKAEQQMMAEMEDLSWIGITLYGIRAHVEVRESTLPPEVVDQTVKGDIVAEVPGVITDLKVYAGESAWQEGSPVAAGDVLISGNVLLEGPMYSEQDIGWMQVRAQGAIEADTWRTLKASIPRTAAVKRYDGEEENRWFLEILGHRVDFCGNSGIYDGQYDKISETWTASLPDGTLLPLSVGRQVLRRYTLEEVEIDLEQGEELLRAGLLRQLEGLLGEDGTVRSTQYTAVVGEEGLTVTLRAACHEEIGRFVPYEDQ
;
A
#
# COMPACT_ATOMS: atom_id res chain seq x y z
N MET A 1 -12.11 -47.91 -23.56
CA MET A 1 -13.20 -47.61 -22.60
C MET A 1 -13.44 -48.73 -21.59
N GLU A 2 -13.38 -50.01 -21.97
CA GLU A 2 -13.69 -51.14 -21.06
C GLU A 2 -12.81 -51.22 -19.80
N LYS A 3 -11.51 -50.87 -19.91
CA LYS A 3 -10.60 -50.81 -18.75
C LYS A 3 -11.03 -49.78 -17.69
N ILE A 4 -11.61 -48.65 -18.12
CA ILE A 4 -12.08 -47.57 -17.23
C ILE A 4 -13.37 -48.01 -16.53
N VAL A 5 -14.30 -48.63 -17.27
CA VAL A 5 -15.55 -49.17 -16.71
C VAL A 5 -15.26 -50.29 -15.71
N ASN A 6 -14.30 -51.17 -16.01
CA ASN A 6 -13.86 -52.23 -15.10
C ASN A 6 -13.13 -51.69 -13.87
N PHE A 7 -12.43 -50.54 -13.99
CA PHE A 7 -11.81 -49.85 -12.85
C PHE A 7 -12.86 -49.25 -11.89
N PHE A 8 -13.90 -48.61 -12.43
CA PHE A 8 -15.01 -48.07 -11.62
C PHE A 8 -15.87 -49.17 -10.96
N ARG A 9 -16.14 -50.28 -11.66
CA ARG A 9 -16.94 -51.41 -11.13
C ARG A 9 -16.17 -52.31 -10.17
N GLY A 10 -14.84 -52.30 -10.26
CA GLY A 10 -13.97 -53.20 -9.51
C GLY A 10 -13.93 -54.61 -10.10
N SER A 11 -12.75 -55.20 -10.10
CA SER A 11 -12.44 -56.53 -10.63
C SER A 11 -11.83 -57.42 -9.55
N VAL A 12 -12.21 -58.68 -9.52
CA VAL A 12 -11.63 -59.68 -8.62
C VAL A 12 -10.99 -60.76 -9.47
N ARG A 13 -9.69 -61.01 -9.24
CA ARG A 13 -8.97 -62.12 -9.85
C ARG A 13 -9.16 -63.36 -8.98
N MET A 14 -9.71 -64.41 -9.58
CA MET A 14 -9.99 -65.67 -8.91
C MET A 14 -9.23 -66.80 -9.58
N GLU A 15 -8.78 -67.73 -8.76
CA GLU A 15 -8.23 -69.01 -9.16
C GLU A 15 -9.26 -70.08 -8.86
N ILE A 16 -9.53 -70.89 -9.86
CA ILE A 16 -10.59 -71.89 -9.87
C ILE A 16 -9.90 -73.22 -10.05
N THR A 17 -10.11 -74.14 -9.11
CA THR A 17 -9.65 -75.52 -9.21
C THR A 17 -10.88 -76.40 -9.41
N ALA A 18 -11.00 -77.04 -10.57
CA ALA A 18 -12.14 -77.89 -10.89
C ALA A 18 -11.70 -79.05 -11.79
N PRO A 19 -12.31 -80.25 -11.66
CA PRO A 19 -11.97 -81.41 -12.50
C PRO A 19 -12.08 -81.15 -14.00
N PHE A 20 -13.00 -80.24 -14.39
CA PHE A 20 -13.19 -79.80 -15.77
C PHE A 20 -13.33 -78.26 -15.83
N PRO A 21 -12.22 -77.51 -15.92
CA PRO A 21 -12.24 -76.05 -15.91
C PRO A 21 -13.04 -75.44 -17.08
N GLU A 22 -13.10 -76.12 -18.23
CA GLU A 22 -13.92 -75.72 -19.38
C GLU A 22 -15.42 -75.65 -19.08
N ARG A 23 -15.92 -76.56 -18.23
CA ARG A 23 -17.33 -76.60 -17.82
C ARG A 23 -17.71 -75.35 -17.03
N VAL A 24 -16.79 -74.82 -16.23
CA VAL A 24 -16.98 -73.58 -15.47
C VAL A 24 -17.10 -72.38 -16.43
N LEU A 25 -16.22 -72.30 -17.44
CA LEU A 25 -16.27 -71.23 -18.44
C LEU A 25 -17.59 -71.23 -19.23
N ASN A 26 -18.07 -72.42 -19.62
CA ASN A 26 -19.36 -72.56 -20.30
C ASN A 26 -20.54 -72.15 -19.43
N LEU A 27 -20.54 -72.52 -18.15
CA LEU A 27 -21.56 -72.08 -17.19
C LEU A 27 -21.53 -70.56 -16.98
N CYS A 28 -20.35 -69.95 -16.99
CA CYS A 28 -20.19 -68.50 -16.92
C CYS A 28 -20.79 -67.81 -18.16
N ALA A 29 -20.51 -68.33 -19.36
CA ALA A 29 -21.06 -67.81 -20.61
C ALA A 29 -22.59 -67.92 -20.66
N GLN A 30 -23.16 -69.06 -20.25
CA GLN A 30 -24.62 -69.27 -20.22
C GLN A 30 -25.35 -68.36 -19.22
N LYS A 31 -24.72 -68.05 -18.09
CA LYS A 31 -25.30 -67.20 -17.03
C LYS A 31 -24.95 -65.72 -17.18
N GLY A 32 -24.28 -65.33 -18.28
CA GLY A 32 -23.93 -63.94 -18.56
C GLY A 32 -22.92 -63.34 -17.59
N VAL A 33 -22.05 -64.17 -17.01
CA VAL A 33 -20.94 -63.69 -16.17
C VAL A 33 -19.84 -63.20 -17.10
N LEU A 34 -19.53 -61.92 -17.01
CA LEU A 34 -18.44 -61.33 -17.80
C LEU A 34 -17.11 -61.76 -17.18
N PHE A 35 -16.23 -62.37 -17.97
CA PHE A 35 -14.89 -62.76 -17.54
C PHE A 35 -13.85 -62.27 -18.55
N TRP A 36 -12.66 -61.93 -18.06
CA TRP A 36 -11.52 -61.52 -18.89
C TRP A 36 -10.20 -61.94 -18.25
N GLY A 37 -9.11 -61.90 -19.01
CA GLY A 37 -7.78 -62.27 -18.52
C GLY A 37 -7.73 -63.73 -18.06
N VAL A 38 -8.19 -64.63 -18.93
CA VAL A 38 -8.18 -66.07 -18.69
C VAL A 38 -6.77 -66.60 -18.89
N GLU A 39 -6.20 -67.17 -17.84
CA GLU A 39 -4.89 -67.84 -17.86
C GLU A 39 -5.08 -69.28 -17.39
N TRP A 40 -4.66 -70.22 -18.23
CA TRP A 40 -4.62 -71.64 -17.91
C TRP A 40 -3.35 -71.91 -17.09
N LEU A 41 -3.48 -72.52 -15.92
CA LEU A 41 -2.34 -73.01 -15.15
C LEU A 41 -2.20 -74.51 -15.35
N GLU A 42 -0.99 -75.04 -15.12
CA GLU A 42 -0.74 -76.47 -15.22
C GLU A 42 -1.67 -77.25 -14.27
N GLY A 43 -2.43 -78.21 -14.82
CA GLY A 43 -3.39 -79.05 -14.10
C GLY A 43 -4.85 -78.59 -14.17
N GLU A 44 -5.64 -78.94 -13.15
CA GLU A 44 -7.08 -78.66 -13.00
C GLU A 44 -7.38 -77.19 -12.58
N ALA A 45 -6.46 -76.25 -12.84
CA ALA A 45 -6.50 -74.89 -12.31
C ALA A 45 -6.60 -73.81 -13.41
N LEU A 46 -7.50 -72.84 -13.20
CA LEU A 46 -7.80 -71.75 -14.13
C LEU A 46 -7.83 -70.41 -13.37
N ARG A 47 -7.15 -69.39 -13.90
CA ARG A 47 -7.26 -68.01 -13.41
C ARG A 47 -8.11 -67.17 -14.34
N LEU A 48 -9.05 -66.44 -13.77
CA LEU A 48 -9.87 -65.49 -14.52
C LEU A 48 -10.24 -64.27 -13.65
N SER A 49 -10.54 -63.16 -14.31
CA SER A 49 -10.99 -61.94 -13.64
C SER A 49 -12.47 -61.70 -13.93
N VAL A 50 -13.24 -61.37 -12.89
CA VAL A 50 -14.69 -61.12 -12.97
C VAL A 50 -15.04 -59.80 -12.27
N PRO A 51 -16.10 -59.09 -12.68
CA PRO A 51 -16.61 -57.95 -11.96
C PRO A 51 -16.93 -58.29 -10.50
N ARG A 52 -16.64 -57.36 -9.58
CA ARG A 52 -16.85 -57.56 -8.14
C ARG A 52 -18.27 -57.97 -7.77
N HIS A 53 -19.29 -57.45 -8.45
CA HIS A 53 -20.70 -57.78 -8.18
C HIS A 53 -21.07 -59.23 -8.55
N GLN A 54 -20.37 -59.83 -9.51
CA GLN A 54 -20.62 -61.20 -9.99
C GLN A 54 -19.77 -62.26 -9.29
N ARG A 55 -18.89 -61.89 -8.35
CA ARG A 55 -18.05 -62.81 -7.56
C ARG A 55 -18.86 -63.92 -6.88
N ARG A 56 -19.98 -63.58 -6.24
CA ARG A 56 -20.81 -64.57 -5.52
C ARG A 56 -21.46 -65.56 -6.48
N THR A 57 -21.94 -65.07 -7.61
CA THR A 57 -22.52 -65.88 -8.68
C THR A 57 -21.48 -66.84 -9.24
N LEU A 58 -20.26 -66.37 -9.49
CA LEU A 58 -19.18 -67.23 -9.96
C LEU A 58 -18.81 -68.32 -8.94
N LYS A 59 -18.71 -68.00 -7.65
CA LYS A 59 -18.47 -69.01 -6.61
C LYS A 59 -19.57 -70.08 -6.55
N ALA A 60 -20.82 -69.69 -6.76
CA ALA A 60 -21.93 -70.64 -6.86
C ALA A 60 -21.77 -71.57 -8.08
N LEU A 61 -21.44 -71.01 -9.25
CA LEU A 61 -21.23 -71.80 -10.48
C LEU A 61 -20.03 -72.74 -10.40
N VAL A 62 -18.93 -72.32 -9.75
CA VAL A 62 -17.76 -73.17 -9.51
C VAL A 62 -18.12 -74.34 -8.58
N ARG A 63 -18.94 -74.09 -7.55
CA ARG A 63 -19.43 -75.14 -6.65
C ARG A 63 -20.35 -76.12 -7.37
N ASP A 64 -21.23 -75.63 -8.25
CA ASP A 64 -22.12 -76.49 -9.06
C ASP A 64 -21.32 -77.36 -10.05
N ALA A 65 -20.14 -76.91 -10.46
CA ALA A 65 -19.20 -77.67 -11.28
C ALA A 65 -18.26 -78.60 -10.47
N GLY A 66 -18.44 -78.69 -9.14
CA GLY A 66 -17.64 -79.55 -8.27
C GLY A 66 -16.23 -79.03 -7.96
N GLY A 67 -15.97 -77.74 -8.17
CA GLY A 67 -14.67 -77.11 -7.93
C GLY A 67 -14.63 -76.18 -6.70
N THR A 68 -13.44 -75.66 -6.41
CA THR A 68 -13.22 -74.61 -5.42
C THR A 68 -12.72 -73.33 -6.08
N ALA A 69 -13.15 -72.17 -5.56
CA ALA A 69 -12.73 -70.85 -6.05
C ALA A 69 -12.02 -70.07 -4.94
N THR A 70 -10.74 -69.81 -5.13
CA THR A 70 -9.89 -68.98 -4.26
C THR A 70 -9.76 -67.57 -4.84
N GLU A 71 -9.75 -66.57 -3.96
CA GLU A 71 -9.54 -65.18 -4.34
C GLU A 71 -8.06 -64.84 -4.22
N LEU A 72 -7.44 -64.41 -5.31
CA LEU A 72 -6.03 -64.02 -5.33
C LEU A 72 -5.86 -62.52 -5.08
N ASP A 73 -6.60 -61.69 -5.81
CA ASP A 73 -6.39 -60.25 -5.80
C ASP A 73 -7.69 -59.49 -6.03
N ARG A 74 -7.82 -58.33 -5.39
CA ARG A 74 -8.97 -57.42 -5.55
C ARG A 74 -8.45 -56.07 -6.05
N ARG A 75 -8.89 -55.65 -7.24
CA ARG A 75 -8.44 -54.41 -7.88
C ARG A 75 -9.62 -53.52 -8.25
N GLY A 76 -9.51 -52.22 -7.99
CA GLY A 76 -10.41 -51.19 -8.52
C GLY A 76 -10.75 -50.07 -7.53
N LEU A 77 -11.49 -49.08 -8.03
CA LEU A 77 -11.94 -47.90 -7.28
C LEU A 77 -12.67 -48.22 -5.96
N PRO A 78 -13.55 -49.25 -5.87
CA PRO A 78 -14.25 -49.52 -4.61
C PRO A 78 -13.34 -50.05 -3.50
N ASP A 79 -12.28 -50.83 -3.81
CA ASP A 79 -11.31 -51.26 -2.77
C ASP A 79 -10.33 -50.15 -2.40
N PHE A 80 -10.00 -49.26 -3.34
CA PHE A 80 -9.24 -48.04 -3.06
C PHE A 80 -10.02 -47.09 -2.15
N LEU A 81 -11.30 -46.84 -2.44
CA LEU A 81 -12.19 -46.01 -1.62
C LEU A 81 -12.49 -46.65 -0.25
N LEU A 82 -12.61 -47.99 -0.16
CA LEU A 82 -12.75 -48.70 1.12
C LEU A 82 -11.50 -48.58 2.00
N HIS A 83 -10.31 -48.60 1.41
CA HIS A 83 -9.07 -48.28 2.15
C HIS A 83 -9.05 -46.81 2.61
N PHE A 84 -9.57 -45.90 1.80
CA PHE A 84 -9.65 -44.48 2.13
C PHE A 84 -10.73 -44.13 3.17
N ARG A 85 -11.76 -44.97 3.34
CA ARG A 85 -12.81 -44.80 4.36
C ARG A 85 -12.30 -44.84 5.79
N ARG A 86 -11.15 -45.49 6.06
CA ARG A 86 -10.52 -45.44 7.40
C ARG A 86 -9.75 -44.15 7.68
N ARG A 87 -9.50 -43.33 6.65
CA ARG A 87 -8.78 -42.06 6.78
C ARG A 87 -9.76 -40.89 6.74
N TYR A 88 -10.61 -40.80 7.77
CA TYR A 88 -11.52 -39.66 7.97
C TYR A 88 -10.80 -38.32 7.89
N ALA A 89 -9.52 -38.25 8.30
CA ALA A 89 -8.68 -37.07 8.19
C ALA A 89 -8.52 -36.55 6.74
N LEU A 90 -8.50 -37.42 5.73
CA LEU A 90 -8.36 -37.00 4.33
C LEU A 90 -9.67 -36.44 3.76
N TRP A 91 -10.81 -37.05 4.09
CA TRP A 91 -12.11 -36.47 3.72
C TRP A 91 -12.37 -35.18 4.45
N LEU A 92 -12.08 -35.13 5.76
CA LEU A 92 -12.17 -33.91 6.55
C LEU A 92 -11.28 -32.80 5.96
N GLY A 93 -10.03 -33.11 5.62
CA GLY A 93 -9.10 -32.17 5.00
C GLY A 93 -9.57 -31.68 3.64
N LEU A 94 -10.11 -32.57 2.79
CA LEU A 94 -10.67 -32.20 1.49
C LEU A 94 -11.90 -31.31 1.62
N THR A 95 -12.82 -31.64 2.53
CA THR A 95 -14.02 -30.83 2.76
C THR A 95 -13.64 -29.48 3.35
N ALA A 96 -12.70 -29.44 4.30
CA ALA A 96 -12.18 -28.21 4.88
C ALA A 96 -11.46 -27.34 3.84
N SER A 97 -10.68 -27.92 2.92
CA SER A 97 -9.99 -27.15 1.88
C SER A 97 -10.96 -26.55 0.86
N VAL A 98 -11.97 -27.32 0.42
CA VAL A 98 -13.01 -26.81 -0.48
C VAL A 98 -13.83 -25.71 0.19
N LEU A 99 -14.18 -25.89 1.47
CA LEU A 99 -14.87 -24.86 2.25
C LEU A 99 -14.00 -23.60 2.42
N ALA A 100 -12.71 -23.76 2.72
CA ALA A 100 -11.80 -22.63 2.83
C ALA A 100 -11.71 -21.85 1.52
N VAL A 101 -11.51 -22.53 0.38
CA VAL A 101 -11.43 -21.85 -0.94
C VAL A 101 -12.72 -21.10 -1.27
N THR A 102 -13.88 -21.71 -1.02
CA THR A 102 -15.18 -21.06 -1.30
C THR A 102 -15.42 -19.85 -0.40
N VAL A 103 -15.07 -19.93 0.89
CA VAL A 103 -15.17 -18.79 1.81
C VAL A 103 -14.18 -17.70 1.43
N LEU A 104 -12.89 -18.01 1.28
CA LEU A 104 -11.85 -17.03 0.93
C LEU A 104 -12.11 -16.36 -0.43
N SER A 105 -12.73 -17.05 -1.39
CA SER A 105 -13.06 -16.46 -2.70
C SER A 105 -14.09 -15.33 -2.66
N GLN A 106 -14.83 -15.20 -1.55
CA GLN A 106 -15.84 -14.15 -1.35
C GLN A 106 -15.27 -12.91 -0.67
N PHE A 107 -14.02 -12.96 -0.18
CA PHE A 107 -13.36 -11.86 0.50
C PHE A 107 -12.35 -11.18 -0.41
N ILE A 108 -12.17 -9.88 -0.19
CA ILE A 108 -11.09 -9.11 -0.80
C ILE A 108 -9.81 -9.45 -0.04
N LEU A 109 -8.88 -10.11 -0.73
CA LEU A 109 -7.58 -10.50 -0.16
C LEU A 109 -6.48 -9.51 -0.53
N VAL A 110 -6.62 -8.83 -1.67
CA VAL A 110 -5.64 -7.87 -2.18
C VAL A 110 -6.34 -6.58 -2.59
N VAL A 111 -5.86 -5.46 -2.07
CA VAL A 111 -6.23 -4.12 -2.53
C VAL A 111 -5.02 -3.56 -3.25
N ASP A 112 -5.16 -3.40 -4.56
CA ASP A 112 -4.13 -2.83 -5.42
C ASP A 112 -4.54 -1.42 -5.83
N VAL A 113 -3.62 -0.47 -5.70
CA VAL A 113 -3.87 0.94 -5.99
C VAL A 113 -2.93 1.37 -7.10
N SER A 114 -3.49 1.95 -8.15
CA SER A 114 -2.76 2.45 -9.31
C SER A 114 -3.13 3.90 -9.61
N GLY A 115 -2.20 4.65 -10.23
CA GLY A 115 -2.43 6.04 -10.66
C GLY A 115 -2.04 7.11 -9.63
N ASN A 116 -1.47 6.75 -8.49
CA ASN A 116 -0.96 7.70 -7.49
C ASN A 116 0.52 8.05 -7.74
N GLN A 117 0.87 9.33 -7.55
CA GLN A 117 2.23 9.86 -7.65
C GLN A 117 2.60 10.70 -6.43
N ARG A 118 1.77 11.68 -6.06
CA ARG A 118 1.98 12.54 -4.88
C ARG A 118 1.41 11.88 -3.62
N ILE A 119 0.27 11.21 -3.72
CA ILE A 119 -0.44 10.63 -2.57
C ILE A 119 0.16 9.25 -2.26
N PRO A 120 0.61 8.99 -1.02
CA PRO A 120 1.11 7.68 -0.64
C PRO A 120 0.04 6.58 -0.73
N THR A 121 0.39 5.42 -1.31
CA THR A 121 -0.52 4.27 -1.42
C THR A 121 -1.08 3.81 -0.07
N ALA A 122 -0.30 3.95 1.02
CA ALA A 122 -0.71 3.58 2.36
C ALA A 122 -1.90 4.41 2.86
N GLU A 123 -1.97 5.68 2.49
CA GLU A 123 -3.03 6.61 2.89
C GLU A 123 -4.35 6.30 2.17
N ILE A 124 -4.28 6.00 0.87
CA ILE A 124 -5.45 5.58 0.10
C ILE A 124 -5.99 4.25 0.66
N ARG A 125 -5.10 3.28 0.94
CA ARG A 125 -5.49 1.97 1.50
C ARG A 125 -6.10 2.09 2.89
N SER A 126 -5.54 2.92 3.77
CA SER A 126 -6.09 3.12 5.11
C SER A 126 -7.45 3.79 5.08
N THR A 127 -7.66 4.74 4.16
CA THR A 127 -8.94 5.42 3.97
C THR A 127 -10.00 4.50 3.39
N LEU A 128 -9.67 3.72 2.35
CA LEU A 128 -10.56 2.68 1.81
C LEU A 128 -10.97 1.66 2.88
N ALA A 129 -10.02 1.25 3.74
CA ALA A 129 -10.31 0.33 4.83
C ALA A 129 -11.31 0.90 5.84
N ARG A 130 -11.29 2.22 6.12
CA ARG A 130 -12.28 2.89 6.97
C ARG A 130 -13.69 2.84 6.38
N TYR A 131 -13.81 2.88 5.05
CA TYR A 131 -15.07 2.77 4.33
C TYR A 131 -15.46 1.32 3.98
N GLY A 132 -14.77 0.35 4.56
CA GLY A 132 -15.06 -1.07 4.42
C GLY A 132 -14.44 -1.73 3.20
N VAL A 133 -13.78 -0.99 2.30
CA VAL A 133 -13.03 -1.56 1.15
C VAL A 133 -11.61 -1.89 1.61
N GLY A 134 -11.49 -2.88 2.49
CA GLY A 134 -10.21 -3.32 3.06
C GLY A 134 -9.88 -4.78 2.76
N VAL A 135 -8.66 -5.18 3.13
CA VAL A 135 -8.30 -6.61 3.16
C VAL A 135 -9.19 -7.31 4.21
N GLY A 136 -9.83 -8.41 3.82
CA GLY A 136 -10.81 -9.13 4.65
C GLY A 136 -12.24 -8.64 4.53
N ALA A 137 -12.51 -7.64 3.68
CA ALA A 137 -13.86 -7.17 3.44
C ALA A 137 -14.66 -8.16 2.58
N PHE A 138 -15.96 -8.29 2.85
CA PHE A 138 -16.84 -9.21 2.15
C PHE A 138 -17.31 -8.61 0.81
N GLY A 139 -16.85 -9.19 -0.30
CA GLY A 139 -17.06 -8.69 -1.67
C GLY A 139 -18.52 -8.41 -2.03
N LEU A 140 -19.44 -9.24 -1.54
CA LEU A 140 -20.86 -9.20 -1.93
C LEU A 140 -21.68 -8.11 -1.23
N THR A 141 -21.23 -7.59 -0.08
CA THR A 141 -21.95 -6.55 0.66
C THR A 141 -21.35 -5.15 0.45
N LEU A 142 -20.28 -5.05 -0.34
CA LEU A 142 -19.59 -3.79 -0.55
C LEU A 142 -20.30 -2.91 -1.56
N ASP A 143 -20.56 -1.67 -1.14
CA ASP A 143 -21.08 -0.62 -2.00
C ASP A 143 -19.90 0.23 -2.48
N THR A 144 -19.33 -0.17 -3.62
CA THR A 144 -18.16 0.50 -4.19
C THR A 144 -18.46 1.96 -4.53
N ALA A 145 -19.66 2.26 -5.02
CA ALA A 145 -20.06 3.63 -5.36
C ALA A 145 -20.12 4.54 -4.13
N LYS A 146 -20.63 4.04 -2.99
CA LYS A 146 -20.59 4.80 -1.73
C LYS A 146 -19.16 5.03 -1.25
N ALA A 147 -18.30 4.01 -1.33
CA ALA A 147 -16.91 4.14 -0.93
C ALA A 147 -16.17 5.16 -1.82
N GLU A 148 -16.37 5.14 -3.14
CA GLU A 148 -15.83 6.12 -4.09
C GLU A 148 -16.27 7.54 -3.73
N GLN A 149 -17.56 7.76 -3.49
CA GLN A 149 -18.09 9.08 -3.14
C GLN A 149 -17.52 9.60 -1.81
N GLN A 150 -17.41 8.74 -0.80
CA GLN A 150 -16.85 9.12 0.50
C GLN A 150 -15.35 9.42 0.40
N MET A 151 -14.62 8.65 -0.40
CA MET A 151 -13.20 8.90 -0.70
C MET A 151 -12.98 10.25 -1.38
N MET A 152 -13.79 10.57 -2.40
CA MET A 152 -13.72 11.88 -3.06
C MET A 152 -14.06 13.05 -2.12
N ALA A 153 -14.88 12.82 -1.10
CA ALA A 153 -15.25 13.85 -0.13
C ALA A 153 -14.19 14.06 0.96
N GLU A 154 -13.45 13.02 1.33
CA GLU A 154 -12.41 13.13 2.38
C GLU A 154 -11.04 13.55 1.80
N MET A 155 -10.71 13.13 0.58
CA MET A 155 -9.41 13.42 -0.03
C MET A 155 -9.57 14.46 -1.14
N GLU A 156 -9.39 15.75 -0.78
CA GLU A 156 -9.48 16.88 -1.72
C GLU A 156 -8.45 16.80 -2.86
N ASP A 157 -7.33 16.12 -2.62
CA ASP A 157 -6.28 15.89 -3.61
C ASP A 157 -6.64 14.83 -4.67
N LEU A 158 -7.80 14.18 -4.60
CA LEU A 158 -8.28 13.23 -5.62
C LEU A 158 -9.26 13.92 -6.58
N SER A 159 -8.97 13.87 -7.90
CA SER A 159 -9.93 14.32 -8.92
C SER A 159 -10.93 13.22 -9.30
N TRP A 160 -10.51 11.96 -9.24
CA TRP A 160 -11.34 10.82 -9.58
C TRP A 160 -10.82 9.54 -8.92
N ILE A 161 -11.73 8.63 -8.58
CA ILE A 161 -11.43 7.29 -8.07
C ILE A 161 -12.40 6.28 -8.67
N GLY A 162 -11.89 5.12 -9.05
CA GLY A 162 -12.69 3.99 -9.52
C GLY A 162 -12.26 2.69 -8.86
N ILE A 163 -13.23 1.95 -8.30
CA ILE A 163 -13.00 0.68 -7.61
C ILE A 163 -13.62 -0.45 -8.43
N THR A 164 -12.76 -1.32 -8.98
CA THR A 164 -13.19 -2.51 -9.73
C THR A 164 -12.84 -3.78 -8.97
N LEU A 165 -13.83 -4.67 -8.80
CA LEU A 165 -13.66 -5.95 -8.11
C LEU A 165 -13.38 -7.09 -9.11
N TYR A 166 -12.20 -7.70 -8.99
CA TYR A 166 -11.77 -8.89 -9.72
C TYR A 166 -11.66 -10.09 -8.78
N GLY A 167 -12.79 -10.73 -8.48
CA GLY A 167 -12.84 -11.88 -7.56
C GLY A 167 -12.31 -11.52 -6.17
N ILE A 168 -11.11 -11.98 -5.83
CA ILE A 168 -10.42 -11.71 -4.55
C ILE A 168 -9.59 -10.41 -4.53
N ARG A 169 -9.49 -9.69 -5.65
CA ARG A 169 -8.69 -8.46 -5.79
C ARG A 169 -9.59 -7.26 -6.02
N ALA A 170 -9.43 -6.22 -5.22
CA ALA A 170 -9.95 -4.90 -5.51
C ALA A 170 -8.85 -4.09 -6.21
N HIS A 171 -9.10 -3.68 -7.45
CA HIS A 171 -8.25 -2.76 -8.19
C HIS A 171 -8.84 -1.36 -8.07
N VAL A 172 -8.06 -0.46 -7.47
CA VAL A 172 -8.43 0.93 -7.24
C VAL A 172 -7.57 1.78 -8.15
N GLU A 173 -8.22 2.44 -9.09
CA GLU A 173 -7.57 3.41 -9.97
C GLU A 173 -7.87 4.80 -9.45
N VAL A 174 -6.84 5.59 -9.19
CA VAL A 174 -6.98 6.97 -8.71
C VAL A 174 -6.37 7.93 -9.72
N ARG A 175 -6.97 9.12 -9.80
CA ARG A 175 -6.39 10.26 -10.48
C ARG A 175 -6.29 11.41 -9.50
N GLU A 176 -5.08 11.90 -9.31
CA GLU A 176 -4.82 13.04 -8.44
C GLU A 176 -5.35 14.34 -9.07
N SER A 177 -5.74 15.27 -8.22
CA SER A 177 -6.17 16.60 -8.61
C SER A 177 -4.95 17.44 -8.98
N THR A 178 -5.03 18.12 -10.12
CA THR A 178 -4.07 19.16 -10.47
C THR A 178 -4.51 20.44 -9.77
N LEU A 179 -3.60 21.08 -9.04
CA LEU A 179 -3.86 22.40 -8.46
C LEU A 179 -4.36 23.32 -9.58
N PRO A 180 -5.57 23.89 -9.47
CA PRO A 180 -6.02 24.88 -10.43
C PRO A 180 -5.02 26.04 -10.40
N PRO A 181 -4.73 26.67 -11.56
CA PRO A 181 -3.96 27.90 -11.55
C PRO A 181 -4.65 28.90 -10.63
N GLU A 182 -3.87 29.63 -9.84
CA GLU A 182 -4.42 30.63 -8.94
C GLU A 182 -5.22 31.64 -9.77
N VAL A 183 -6.55 31.60 -9.63
CA VAL A 183 -7.42 32.52 -10.36
C VAL A 183 -7.32 33.86 -9.65
N VAL A 184 -6.36 34.66 -10.09
CA VAL A 184 -6.18 36.02 -9.60
C VAL A 184 -7.39 36.84 -10.02
N ASP A 185 -8.16 37.33 -9.05
CA ASP A 185 -9.28 38.22 -9.32
C ASP A 185 -8.76 39.55 -9.88
N GLN A 186 -8.96 39.74 -11.19
CA GLN A 186 -8.52 40.94 -11.91
C GLN A 186 -9.37 42.18 -11.57
N THR A 187 -10.49 42.01 -10.88
CA THR A 187 -11.36 43.14 -10.50
C THR A 187 -10.85 43.89 -9.27
N VAL A 188 -10.07 43.21 -8.43
CA VAL A 188 -9.50 43.79 -7.21
C VAL A 188 -8.35 44.74 -7.56
N LYS A 189 -8.49 46.01 -7.17
CA LYS A 189 -7.51 47.08 -7.39
C LYS A 189 -6.62 47.22 -6.15
N GLY A 190 -5.38 47.61 -6.37
CA GLY A 190 -4.40 47.71 -5.29
C GLY A 190 -3.00 47.97 -5.83
N ASP A 191 -2.06 48.10 -4.90
CA ASP A 191 -0.66 48.40 -5.15
C ASP A 191 0.22 47.15 -4.98
N ILE A 192 1.45 47.21 -5.48
CA ILE A 192 2.51 46.26 -5.11
C ILE A 192 3.42 46.94 -4.09
N VAL A 193 3.60 46.29 -2.95
CA VAL A 193 4.38 46.76 -1.79
C VAL A 193 5.57 45.83 -1.56
N ALA A 194 6.70 46.39 -1.11
CA ALA A 194 7.88 45.62 -0.76
C ALA A 194 7.64 44.77 0.50
N GLU A 195 7.79 43.46 0.41
CA GLU A 195 7.69 42.56 1.56
C GLU A 195 8.95 42.61 2.44
N VAL A 196 10.11 42.79 1.81
CA VAL A 196 11.43 42.74 2.44
C VAL A 196 12.27 43.95 1.98
N PRO A 197 13.09 44.55 2.86
CA PRO A 197 14.00 45.62 2.44
C PRO A 197 15.11 45.08 1.53
N GLY A 198 15.50 45.85 0.53
CA GLY A 198 16.51 45.43 -0.44
C GLY A 198 16.92 46.55 -1.40
N VAL A 199 17.77 46.20 -2.36
CA VAL A 199 18.13 47.09 -3.49
C VAL A 199 17.60 46.47 -4.76
N ILE A 200 16.76 47.21 -5.49
CA ILE A 200 16.12 46.74 -6.72
C ILE A 200 17.20 46.44 -7.77
N THR A 201 17.17 45.24 -8.35
CA THR A 201 18.08 44.81 -9.41
C THR A 201 17.39 44.74 -10.78
N ASP A 202 16.11 44.38 -10.81
CA ASP A 202 15.29 44.36 -12.03
C ASP A 202 13.87 44.80 -11.68
N LEU A 203 13.30 45.68 -12.51
CA LEU A 203 11.97 46.27 -12.29
C LEU A 203 11.17 46.20 -13.58
N LYS A 204 10.22 45.26 -13.64
CA LYS A 204 9.30 45.09 -14.77
C LYS A 204 7.90 45.48 -14.35
N VAL A 205 7.40 46.59 -14.89
CA VAL A 205 6.03 47.06 -14.63
C VAL A 205 5.12 46.64 -15.79
N TYR A 206 4.07 45.88 -15.49
CA TYR A 206 3.06 45.44 -16.47
C TYR A 206 1.78 46.28 -16.41
N ALA A 207 1.34 46.67 -15.22
CA ALA A 207 0.20 47.55 -14.98
C ALA A 207 0.43 48.38 -13.71
N GLY A 208 0.08 49.66 -13.75
CA GLY A 208 0.38 50.62 -12.69
C GLY A 208 1.53 51.54 -13.05
N GLU A 209 1.92 52.38 -12.11
CA GLU A 209 3.00 53.36 -12.25
C GLU A 209 4.01 53.17 -11.12
N SER A 210 5.31 53.14 -11.45
CA SER A 210 6.38 53.01 -10.46
C SER A 210 7.22 54.28 -10.42
N ALA A 211 7.51 54.77 -9.22
CA ALA A 211 8.45 55.86 -8.99
C ALA A 211 9.90 55.38 -8.79
N TRP A 212 10.13 54.07 -8.81
CA TRP A 212 11.42 53.45 -8.51
C TRP A 212 12.19 53.10 -9.78
N GLN A 213 13.50 52.95 -9.64
CA GLN A 213 14.42 52.54 -10.72
C GLN A 213 15.38 51.47 -10.23
N GLU A 214 15.95 50.69 -11.15
CA GLU A 214 17.05 49.77 -10.86
C GLU A 214 18.17 50.48 -10.07
N GLY A 215 18.65 49.82 -9.01
CA GLY A 215 19.64 50.36 -8.07
C GLY A 215 19.06 51.15 -6.89
N SER A 216 17.74 51.34 -6.81
CA SER A 216 17.10 52.07 -5.71
C SER A 216 16.99 51.20 -4.45
N PRO A 217 17.33 51.73 -3.25
CA PRO A 217 17.08 51.04 -1.99
C PRO A 217 15.62 51.20 -1.55
N VAL A 218 15.00 50.11 -1.12
CA VAL A 218 13.61 50.07 -0.65
C VAL A 218 13.54 49.46 0.75
N ALA A 219 12.62 49.98 1.57
CA ALA A 219 12.28 49.41 2.87
C ALA A 219 11.07 48.48 2.75
N ALA A 220 10.93 47.53 3.69
CA ALA A 220 9.69 46.76 3.78
C ALA A 220 8.51 47.70 4.06
N GLY A 221 7.44 47.55 3.28
CA GLY A 221 6.26 48.40 3.32
C GLY A 221 6.23 49.54 2.29
N ASP A 222 7.32 49.77 1.54
CA ASP A 222 7.32 50.80 0.50
C ASP A 222 6.46 50.37 -0.71
N VAL A 223 5.66 51.30 -1.24
CA VAL A 223 4.86 51.08 -2.44
C VAL A 223 5.78 51.08 -3.66
N LEU A 224 5.99 49.91 -4.27
CA LEU A 224 6.85 49.71 -5.43
C LEU A 224 6.13 50.06 -6.74
N ILE A 225 4.88 49.64 -6.89
CA ILE A 225 4.04 49.97 -8.05
C ILE A 225 2.68 50.44 -7.55
N SER A 226 2.35 51.69 -7.86
CA SER A 226 1.05 52.29 -7.57
C SER A 226 0.02 51.83 -8.61
N GLY A 227 -1.12 51.33 -8.13
CA GLY A 227 -2.30 51.06 -8.95
C GLY A 227 -3.08 52.33 -9.33
N ASN A 228 -2.78 53.48 -8.71
CA ASN A 228 -3.31 54.78 -9.12
C ASN A 228 -2.41 55.37 -10.20
N VAL A 229 -2.85 55.28 -11.46
CA VAL A 229 -2.11 55.77 -12.64
C VAL A 229 -2.67 57.13 -13.06
N LEU A 230 -1.77 58.10 -13.28
CA LEU A 230 -2.14 59.39 -13.82
C LEU A 230 -2.37 59.28 -15.34
N LEU A 231 -3.54 59.68 -15.81
CA LEU A 231 -3.79 59.78 -17.25
C LEU A 231 -3.30 61.15 -17.74
N GLU A 232 -2.24 61.14 -18.54
CA GLU A 232 -1.75 62.34 -19.24
C GLU A 232 -2.68 62.71 -20.39
N GLY A 233 -3.06 63.98 -20.50
CA GLY A 233 -3.87 64.51 -21.59
C GLY A 233 -3.22 64.34 -22.97
N PRO A 234 -4.02 64.43 -24.06
CA PRO A 234 -3.48 64.38 -25.40
C PRO A 234 -2.38 65.42 -25.59
N MET A 235 -1.32 65.07 -26.35
CA MET A 235 -0.22 66.00 -26.65
C MET A 235 -0.79 67.35 -27.10
N TYR A 236 -0.25 68.44 -26.52
CA TYR A 236 -0.69 69.84 -26.66
C TYR A 236 -1.88 70.29 -25.81
N SER A 237 -2.23 69.56 -24.74
CA SER A 237 -3.14 70.04 -23.68
C SER A 237 -2.47 69.98 -22.30
N GLU A 238 -2.57 71.05 -21.51
CA GLU A 238 -2.08 71.10 -20.11
C GLU A 238 -3.14 70.56 -19.11
N GLN A 239 -4.09 69.76 -19.59
CA GLN A 239 -5.19 69.23 -18.76
C GLN A 239 -4.96 67.76 -18.45
N ASP A 240 -4.70 67.46 -17.18
CA ASP A 240 -4.74 66.11 -16.64
C ASP A 240 -6.17 65.56 -16.77
N ILE A 241 -6.31 64.37 -17.37
CA ILE A 241 -7.63 63.75 -17.60
C ILE A 241 -8.16 63.04 -16.34
N GLY A 242 -7.33 62.96 -15.30
CA GLY A 242 -7.65 62.38 -13.99
C GLY A 242 -6.85 61.11 -13.68
N TRP A 243 -7.29 60.38 -12.66
CA TRP A 243 -6.65 59.15 -12.17
C TRP A 243 -7.45 57.93 -12.61
N MET A 244 -6.75 56.88 -13.02
CA MET A 244 -7.32 55.55 -13.25
C MET A 244 -6.75 54.56 -12.24
N GLN A 245 -7.65 53.86 -11.54
CA GLN A 245 -7.25 52.81 -10.61
C GLN A 245 -7.22 51.46 -11.32
N VAL A 246 -6.06 50.81 -11.31
CA VAL A 246 -5.83 49.49 -11.86
C VAL A 246 -5.35 48.53 -10.76
N ARG A 247 -5.34 47.24 -11.07
CA ARG A 247 -4.59 46.26 -10.29
C ARG A 247 -3.11 46.41 -10.66
N ALA A 248 -2.27 46.87 -9.74
CA ALA A 248 -0.83 46.92 -9.97
C ALA A 248 -0.30 45.50 -10.29
N GLN A 249 0.48 45.38 -11.36
CA GLN A 249 1.12 44.15 -11.81
C GLN A 249 2.55 44.46 -12.24
N GLY A 250 3.50 43.67 -11.76
CA GLY A 250 4.90 43.79 -12.10
C GLY A 250 5.73 42.75 -11.37
N ALA A 251 6.92 42.51 -11.87
CA ALA A 251 7.93 41.68 -11.23
C ALA A 251 9.08 42.57 -10.75
N ILE A 252 9.42 42.48 -9.46
CA ILE A 252 10.47 43.30 -8.85
C ILE A 252 11.45 42.39 -8.14
N GLU A 253 12.61 42.19 -8.76
CA GLU A 253 13.71 41.43 -8.18
C GLU A 253 14.66 42.39 -7.44
N ALA A 254 15.10 42.01 -6.24
CA ALA A 254 16.02 42.81 -5.44
C ALA A 254 17.08 41.95 -4.74
N ASP A 255 18.24 42.55 -4.49
CA ASP A 255 19.24 42.00 -3.58
C ASP A 255 18.84 42.34 -2.13
N THR A 256 18.63 41.30 -1.31
CA THR A 256 18.21 41.40 0.09
C THR A 256 19.28 40.83 1.04
N TRP A 257 19.23 41.27 2.31
CA TRP A 257 20.12 40.75 3.35
C TRP A 257 19.30 40.20 4.52
N ARG A 258 19.40 38.88 4.74
CA ARG A 258 18.66 38.18 5.79
C ARG A 258 19.62 37.74 6.90
N THR A 259 19.18 37.89 8.14
CA THR A 259 19.91 37.41 9.32
C THR A 259 19.03 36.41 10.08
N LEU A 260 19.47 35.16 10.15
CA LEU A 260 18.80 34.08 10.88
C LEU A 260 19.65 33.63 12.06
N LYS A 261 19.01 33.20 13.14
CA LYS A 261 19.67 32.72 14.35
C LYS A 261 19.02 31.44 14.83
N ALA A 262 19.84 30.47 15.20
CA ALA A 262 19.39 29.23 15.83
C ALA A 262 20.35 28.85 16.96
N SER A 263 19.79 28.26 18.01
CA SER A 263 20.52 27.87 19.21
C SER A 263 20.18 26.45 19.61
N ILE A 264 21.18 25.72 20.09
CA ILE A 264 21.01 24.38 20.66
C ILE A 264 21.55 24.40 22.10
N PRO A 265 20.81 23.83 23.07
CA PRO A 265 21.28 23.73 24.46
C PRO A 265 22.55 22.88 24.56
N ARG A 266 23.40 23.14 25.55
CA ARG A 266 24.67 22.42 25.71
C ARG A 266 24.51 20.91 25.96
N THR A 267 23.39 20.51 26.56
CA THR A 267 23.05 19.11 26.80
C THR A 267 21.87 18.68 25.93
N ALA A 268 21.98 17.50 25.33
CA ALA A 268 20.88 16.83 24.65
C ALA A 268 20.46 15.58 25.40
N ALA A 269 19.15 15.35 25.48
CA ALA A 269 18.60 14.11 26.00
C ALA A 269 18.78 13.00 24.95
N VAL A 270 19.77 12.13 25.14
CA VAL A 270 20.04 10.97 24.28
C VAL A 270 19.35 9.75 24.88
N LYS A 271 18.68 8.97 24.02
CA LYS A 271 18.04 7.70 24.43
C LYS A 271 19.13 6.67 24.73
N ARG A 272 19.28 6.27 26.00
CA ARG A 272 20.05 5.08 26.38
C ARG A 272 19.08 3.92 26.55
N TYR A 273 19.29 2.86 25.77
CA TYR A 273 18.48 1.66 25.87
C TYR A 273 18.96 0.79 27.03
N ASP A 274 18.02 0.30 27.85
CA ASP A 274 18.33 -0.49 29.04
C ASP A 274 18.73 -1.94 28.70
N GLY A 275 18.73 -2.30 27.40
CA GLY A 275 19.07 -3.62 26.87
C GLY A 275 17.97 -4.66 27.00
N GLU A 276 16.91 -4.36 27.76
CA GLU A 276 15.72 -5.20 27.84
C GLU A 276 14.85 -5.04 26.58
N GLU A 277 14.73 -6.14 25.83
CA GLU A 277 13.85 -6.22 24.66
C GLU A 277 12.69 -7.18 24.94
N GLU A 278 11.47 -6.69 24.83
CA GLU A 278 10.29 -7.55 24.85
C GLU A 278 9.81 -7.82 23.43
N ASN A 279 9.77 -9.10 23.07
CA ASN A 279 9.32 -9.57 21.76
C ASN A 279 7.87 -10.02 21.84
N ARG A 280 7.00 -9.35 21.09
CA ARG A 280 5.59 -9.72 20.95
C ARG A 280 5.30 -10.15 19.54
N TRP A 281 4.68 -11.30 19.39
CA TRP A 281 4.24 -11.80 18.10
C TRP A 281 2.77 -11.51 17.89
N PHE A 282 2.43 -11.10 16.68
CA PHE A 282 1.05 -10.95 16.24
C PHE A 282 0.85 -11.64 14.89
N LEU A 283 -0.36 -12.12 14.69
CA LEU A 283 -0.83 -12.66 13.42
C LEU A 283 -1.92 -11.76 12.89
N GLU A 284 -1.82 -11.38 11.63
CA GLU A 284 -2.89 -10.66 10.94
C GLU A 284 -3.48 -11.59 9.88
N ILE A 285 -4.77 -11.91 10.02
CA ILE A 285 -5.52 -12.74 9.07
C ILE A 285 -6.70 -11.89 8.58
N LEU A 286 -6.82 -11.71 7.26
CA LEU A 286 -7.97 -11.00 6.65
C LEU A 286 -8.19 -9.61 7.29
N GLY A 287 -7.11 -8.85 7.54
CA GLY A 287 -7.19 -7.53 8.17
C GLY A 287 -7.51 -7.54 9.67
N HIS A 288 -7.71 -8.71 10.28
CA HIS A 288 -7.90 -8.86 11.72
C HIS A 288 -6.59 -9.25 12.40
N ARG A 289 -6.18 -8.43 13.36
CA ARG A 289 -4.98 -8.65 14.15
C ARG A 289 -5.29 -9.46 15.42
N VAL A 290 -4.56 -10.55 15.61
CA VAL A 290 -4.56 -11.38 16.81
C VAL A 290 -3.18 -11.31 17.45
N ASP A 291 -3.09 -10.70 18.63
CA ASP A 291 -1.86 -10.64 19.42
C ASP A 291 -1.71 -11.93 20.25
N PHE A 292 -0.57 -12.61 20.15
CA PHE A 292 -0.32 -13.83 20.93
C PHE A 292 0.16 -13.55 22.35
N CYS A 293 0.77 -12.39 22.59
CA CYS A 293 1.30 -11.98 23.88
C CYS A 293 0.40 -10.86 24.45
N GLY A 294 -0.29 -11.18 25.55
CA GLY A 294 -1.43 -10.44 26.11
C GLY A 294 -1.28 -8.93 26.30
N ASN A 295 -2.45 -8.28 26.24
CA ASN A 295 -2.75 -6.85 26.35
C ASN A 295 -1.81 -5.88 25.62
N SER A 296 -2.38 -5.20 24.63
CA SER A 296 -1.90 -3.99 23.97
C SER A 296 -1.86 -2.74 24.89
N GLY A 297 -1.87 -2.96 26.21
CA GLY A 297 -1.84 -1.89 27.21
C GLY A 297 -0.64 -0.98 27.00
N ILE A 298 -0.87 0.32 27.20
CA ILE A 298 0.18 1.33 27.20
C ILE A 298 1.15 0.96 28.32
N TYR A 299 2.42 0.73 27.98
CA TYR A 299 3.45 0.55 29.00
C TYR A 299 3.67 1.88 29.72
N ASP A 300 3.71 1.83 31.04
CA ASP A 300 3.99 3.02 31.85
C ASP A 300 5.51 3.29 31.79
N GLY A 301 5.94 4.16 30.86
CA GLY A 301 7.35 4.55 30.70
C GLY A 301 7.75 5.00 29.30
N GLN A 302 9.03 5.35 29.16
CA GLN A 302 9.68 5.70 27.89
C GLN A 302 10.14 4.42 27.16
N TYR A 303 9.51 4.10 26.03
CA TYR A 303 9.86 2.94 25.21
C TYR A 303 9.70 3.24 23.72
N ASP A 304 10.53 2.59 22.91
CA ASP A 304 10.37 2.57 21.46
C ASP A 304 9.70 1.26 21.03
N LYS A 305 8.70 1.37 20.16
CA LYS A 305 7.97 0.23 19.61
C LYS A 305 8.32 0.05 18.15
N ILE A 306 9.18 -0.92 17.87
CA ILE A 306 9.59 -1.28 16.51
C ILE A 306 8.71 -2.43 16.04
N SER A 307 8.03 -2.27 14.91
CA SER A 307 7.14 -3.31 14.35
C SER A 307 7.67 -3.79 13.00
N GLU A 308 7.97 -5.07 12.90
CA GLU A 308 8.31 -5.76 11.65
C GLU A 308 7.13 -6.64 11.24
N THR A 309 6.75 -6.60 9.97
CA THR A 309 5.61 -7.37 9.45
C THR A 309 6.02 -8.10 8.18
N TRP A 310 5.83 -9.41 8.16
CA TRP A 310 6.07 -10.28 7.00
C TRP A 310 4.72 -10.76 6.47
N THR A 311 4.35 -10.28 5.29
CA THR A 311 3.15 -10.72 4.58
C THR A 311 3.50 -11.93 3.70
N ALA A 312 2.72 -13.01 3.83
CA ALA A 312 2.90 -14.19 2.99
C ALA A 312 2.58 -13.85 1.53
N SER A 313 3.34 -14.41 0.59
CA SER A 313 3.12 -14.26 -0.84
C SER A 313 3.08 -15.61 -1.55
N LEU A 314 2.28 -15.67 -2.61
CA LEU A 314 2.30 -16.79 -3.55
C LEU A 314 3.51 -16.65 -4.50
N PRO A 315 3.96 -17.75 -5.14
CA PRO A 315 5.10 -17.74 -6.06
C PRO A 315 4.94 -16.80 -7.27
N ASP A 316 3.70 -16.41 -7.58
CA ASP A 316 3.34 -15.49 -8.65
C ASP A 316 3.39 -14.00 -8.22
N GLY A 317 3.76 -13.73 -6.97
CA GLY A 317 3.85 -12.37 -6.40
C GLY A 317 2.56 -11.87 -5.77
N THR A 318 1.48 -12.68 -5.75
CA THR A 318 0.22 -12.28 -5.10
C THR A 318 0.39 -12.30 -3.58
N LEU A 319 0.13 -11.17 -2.91
CA LEU A 319 0.13 -11.09 -1.44
C LEU A 319 -1.08 -11.83 -0.88
N LEU A 320 -0.85 -12.69 0.10
CA LEU A 320 -1.89 -13.35 0.86
C LEU A 320 -2.32 -12.45 2.03
N PRO A 321 -3.58 -12.55 2.47
CA PRO A 321 -4.10 -11.79 3.59
C PRO A 321 -3.70 -12.44 4.92
N LEU A 322 -2.46 -12.91 4.99
CA LEU A 322 -1.85 -13.57 6.13
C LEU A 322 -0.48 -12.92 6.36
N SER A 323 -0.37 -12.17 7.44
CA SER A 323 0.88 -11.56 7.86
C SER A 323 1.26 -12.02 9.25
N VAL A 324 2.54 -12.32 9.45
CA VAL A 324 3.13 -12.53 10.77
C VAL A 324 3.93 -11.29 11.09
N GLY A 325 3.75 -10.72 12.26
CA GLY A 325 4.55 -9.60 12.70
C GLY A 325 5.19 -9.81 14.05
N ARG A 326 6.32 -9.14 14.24
CA ARG A 326 7.07 -9.08 15.48
C ARG A 326 7.15 -7.63 15.92
N GLN A 327 6.77 -7.37 17.16
CA GLN A 327 6.95 -6.08 17.81
C GLN A 327 8.06 -6.22 18.85
N VAL A 328 9.09 -5.39 18.71
CA VAL A 328 10.18 -5.27 19.68
C VAL A 328 9.93 -3.99 20.46
N LEU A 329 9.64 -4.14 21.76
CA LEU A 329 9.58 -3.03 22.69
C LEU A 329 10.95 -2.86 23.34
N ARG A 330 11.55 -1.69 23.15
CA ARG A 330 12.83 -1.33 23.75
C ARG A 330 12.61 -0.24 24.76
N ARG A 331 12.85 -0.53 26.04
CA ARG A 331 12.82 0.50 27.08
C ARG A 331 14.07 1.38 26.95
N TYR A 332 13.87 2.69 27.12
CA TYR A 332 14.99 3.62 27.18
C TYR A 332 14.82 4.58 28.35
N THR A 333 15.95 5.08 28.81
CA THR A 333 16.08 6.20 29.71
C THR A 333 16.73 7.36 28.96
N LEU A 334 16.27 8.58 29.25
CA LEU A 334 16.91 9.79 28.72
C LEU A 334 18.10 10.15 29.59
N GLU A 335 19.28 10.18 29.00
CA GLU A 335 20.46 10.72 29.64
C GLU A 335 20.87 12.02 28.96
N GLU A 336 21.22 13.02 29.77
CA GLU A 336 21.77 14.27 29.26
C GLU A 336 23.24 14.05 28.89
N VAL A 337 23.55 14.14 27.61
CA VAL A 337 24.92 14.05 27.08
C VAL A 337 25.32 15.44 26.58
N GLU A 338 26.55 15.86 26.88
CA GLU A 338 27.10 17.09 26.30
C GLU A 338 27.24 16.92 24.79
N ILE A 339 26.68 17.88 24.05
CA ILE A 339 26.72 17.85 22.60
C ILE A 339 28.13 18.20 22.13
N ASP A 340 28.63 17.44 21.16
CA ASP A 340 29.84 17.79 20.44
C ASP A 340 29.60 19.12 19.69
N LEU A 341 30.35 20.16 20.08
CA LEU A 341 30.14 21.52 19.61
C LEU A 341 30.29 21.63 18.08
N GLU A 342 31.17 20.83 17.48
CA GLU A 342 31.40 20.82 16.04
C GLU A 342 30.20 20.23 15.28
N GLN A 343 29.67 19.08 15.75
CA GLN A 343 28.48 18.45 15.19
C GLN A 343 27.22 19.31 15.40
N GLY A 344 27.11 19.94 16.57
CA GLY A 344 26.03 20.88 16.88
C GLY A 344 26.05 22.10 15.97
N GLU A 345 27.24 22.63 15.68
CA GLU A 345 27.40 23.75 14.74
C GLU A 345 26.99 23.36 13.32
N GLU A 346 27.44 22.21 12.83
CA GLU A 346 27.09 21.72 11.50
C GLU A 346 25.58 21.50 11.35
N LEU A 347 24.93 20.89 12.36
CA LEU A 347 23.49 20.69 12.40
C LEU A 347 22.74 22.03 12.36
N LEU A 348 23.19 23.01 13.15
CA LEU A 348 22.61 24.36 13.16
C LEU A 348 22.77 25.08 11.82
N ARG A 349 23.95 25.01 11.20
CA ARG A 349 24.21 25.60 9.88
C ARG A 349 23.29 24.98 8.82
N ALA A 350 23.16 23.65 8.80
CA ALA A 350 22.27 22.95 7.88
C ALA A 350 20.80 23.31 8.10
N GLY A 351 20.36 23.41 9.36
CA GLY A 351 19.00 23.83 9.71
C GLY A 351 18.71 25.27 9.28
N LEU A 352 19.63 26.20 9.54
CA LEU A 352 19.52 27.61 9.15
C LEU A 352 19.48 27.79 7.64
N LEU A 353 20.28 27.02 6.89
CA LEU A 353 20.27 27.05 5.43
C LEU A 353 18.94 26.52 4.87
N ARG A 354 18.42 25.41 5.41
CA ARG A 354 17.10 24.88 5.03
C ARG A 354 15.98 25.88 5.34
N GLN A 355 16.06 26.57 6.48
CA GLN A 355 15.10 27.61 6.83
C GLN A 355 15.20 28.80 5.87
N LEU A 356 16.41 29.20 5.46
CA LEU A 356 16.63 30.26 4.48
C LEU A 356 16.04 29.88 3.11
N GLU A 357 16.30 28.67 2.62
CA GLU A 357 15.74 28.16 1.36
C GLU A 357 14.21 28.13 1.41
N GLY A 358 13.62 27.68 2.52
CA GLY A 358 12.17 27.70 2.71
C GLY A 358 11.56 29.11 2.73
N LEU A 359 12.32 30.14 3.14
CA LEU A 359 11.89 31.53 3.10
C LEU A 359 12.05 32.19 1.73
N LEU A 360 12.96 31.70 0.89
CA LEU A 360 13.22 32.20 -0.47
C LEU A 360 12.26 31.63 -1.52
N GLY A 361 11.62 30.49 -1.24
CA GLY A 361 10.70 29.85 -2.17
C GLY A 361 11.39 29.34 -3.44
N GLU A 362 10.63 29.20 -4.53
CA GLU A 362 11.16 28.71 -5.81
C GLU A 362 11.93 29.78 -6.61
N ASP A 363 11.67 31.07 -6.34
CA ASP A 363 12.16 32.19 -7.14
C ASP A 363 13.39 32.89 -6.53
N GLY A 364 13.78 32.55 -5.29
CA GLY A 364 14.91 33.17 -4.60
C GLY A 364 16.23 32.40 -4.74
N THR A 365 17.33 33.14 -4.98
CA THR A 365 18.69 32.58 -5.06
C THR A 365 19.59 33.14 -3.95
N VAL A 366 20.46 32.29 -3.40
CA VAL A 366 21.45 32.68 -2.39
C VAL A 366 22.77 33.03 -3.06
N ARG A 367 23.24 34.28 -2.92
CA ARG A 367 24.52 34.73 -3.50
C ARG A 367 25.71 34.43 -2.59
N SER A 368 25.56 34.70 -1.29
CA SER A 368 26.62 34.40 -0.32
C SER A 368 26.04 34.18 1.07
N THR A 369 26.70 33.31 1.83
CA THR A 369 26.37 33.04 3.23
C THR A 369 27.61 33.21 4.10
N GLN A 370 27.42 33.79 5.27
CA GLN A 370 28.43 33.94 6.30
C GLN A 370 27.85 33.44 7.61
N TYR A 371 28.62 32.64 8.34
CA TYR A 371 28.23 32.07 9.62
C TYR A 371 29.06 32.67 10.74
N THR A 372 28.44 32.93 11.86
CA THR A 372 29.11 33.33 13.09
C THR A 372 28.56 32.48 14.23
N ALA A 373 29.42 31.65 14.82
CA ALA A 373 29.08 30.83 15.98
C ALA A 373 29.57 31.51 17.26
N VAL A 374 28.70 31.54 18.27
CA VAL A 374 28.99 32.05 19.60
C VAL A 374 28.58 30.99 20.62
N VAL A 375 29.52 30.57 21.44
CA VAL A 375 29.27 29.65 22.57
C VAL A 375 28.92 30.49 23.79
N GLY A 376 27.67 30.42 24.24
CA GLY A 376 27.20 31.08 25.47
C GLY A 376 27.09 30.10 26.64
N GLU A 377 26.65 30.59 27.79
CA GLU A 377 26.42 29.75 28.99
C GLU A 377 25.26 28.76 28.82
N GLU A 378 24.22 29.15 28.04
CA GLU A 378 23.02 28.33 27.82
C GLU A 378 23.13 27.36 26.62
N GLY A 379 24.14 27.52 25.76
CA GLY A 379 24.32 26.67 24.58
C GLY A 379 25.09 27.32 23.43
N LEU A 380 25.12 26.62 22.29
CA LEU A 380 25.73 27.09 21.06
C LEU A 380 24.69 27.87 20.24
N THR A 381 25.00 29.12 19.88
CA THR A 381 24.17 29.94 18.99
C THR A 381 24.93 30.21 17.70
N VAL A 382 24.32 29.86 16.56
CA VAL A 382 24.84 30.16 15.23
C VAL A 382 23.97 31.24 14.60
N THR A 383 24.61 32.30 14.11
CA THR A 383 23.98 33.36 13.31
C THR A 383 24.41 33.19 11.86
N LEU A 384 23.43 33.06 10.97
CA LEU A 384 23.61 33.09 9.53
C LEU A 384 23.29 34.49 9.01
N ARG A 385 24.21 35.08 8.24
CA ARG A 385 23.99 36.29 7.44
C ARG A 385 24.08 35.89 5.97
N ALA A 386 23.00 36.10 5.23
CA ALA A 386 22.93 35.76 3.82
C ALA A 386 22.62 36.99 2.97
N ALA A 387 23.29 37.09 1.83
CA ALA A 387 22.89 37.98 0.74
C ALA A 387 22.13 37.14 -0.28
N CYS A 388 20.89 37.52 -0.55
CA CYS A 388 19.94 36.81 -1.38
C CYS A 388 19.49 37.71 -2.54
N HIS A 389 18.97 37.08 -3.58
CA HIS A 389 18.33 37.75 -4.70
C HIS A 389 16.97 37.10 -4.89
N GLU A 390 15.90 37.86 -4.68
CA GLU A 390 14.53 37.35 -4.60
C GLU A 390 13.53 38.38 -5.14
N GLU A 391 12.33 37.91 -5.51
CA GLU A 391 11.20 38.80 -5.81
C GLU A 391 10.63 39.35 -4.51
N ILE A 392 10.54 40.68 -4.39
CA ILE A 392 10.13 41.37 -3.16
C ILE A 392 8.73 41.98 -3.25
N GLY A 393 8.09 41.91 -4.41
CA GLY A 393 6.79 42.54 -4.66
C GLY A 393 5.63 41.70 -4.15
N ARG A 394 4.84 42.25 -3.22
CA ARG A 394 3.58 41.67 -2.77
C ARG A 394 2.40 42.56 -3.13
N PHE A 395 1.39 42.01 -3.78
CA PHE A 395 0.14 42.75 -4.07
C PHE A 395 -0.67 42.98 -2.79
N VAL A 396 -1.10 44.22 -2.58
CA VAL A 396 -1.95 44.65 -1.45
C VAL A 396 -3.19 45.34 -2.01
N PRO A 397 -4.40 44.79 -1.80
CA PRO A 397 -5.64 45.41 -2.28
C PRO A 397 -5.95 46.69 -1.49
N TYR A 398 -6.62 47.66 -2.13
CA TYR A 398 -6.99 48.92 -1.48
C TYR A 398 -8.01 48.76 -0.32
N GLU A 399 -8.70 47.63 -0.24
CA GLU A 399 -9.62 47.36 0.87
C GLU A 399 -8.89 47.05 2.19
N ASP A 400 -7.61 46.66 2.10
CA ASP A 400 -6.76 46.27 3.25
C ASP A 400 -5.71 47.34 3.64
N GLN A 401 -5.68 48.48 2.94
CA GLN A 401 -4.81 49.64 3.24
C GLN A 401 -5.59 50.71 4.02
#